data_AF-X1QWZ7-F1
#
_entry.id   AF-X1QWZ7-F1
#
_cell.length_a   1.000
_cell.length_b   1.000
_cell.length_c   1.000
_cell.angle_alpha   90.00
_cell.angle_beta   90.00
_cell.angle_gamma   90.00
#
_symmetry.space_group_name_H-M   'P 1'
#
loop_
_entity.id
_entity.type
_entity.pdbx_description
1 polymer ?
#
loop_
_entity_poly.entity_id
_entity_poly.type
_entity_poly.pdbx_seq_one_letter_code
_entity_poly.pdbx_strand_id
1 'polypeptide(L)' 'MSIVRSTAIAFMRKAFRTGQSVSAFREDMRRKGLSYRWTTMLSDWRSVNQLEA' A
#
# COMPACT_ATOMS: atom_id res chain seq x y z
N MET A 1 13.04 7.08 4.96
CA MET A 1 11.81 6.59 4.27
C MET A 1 12.10 6.62 2.77
N SER A 2 11.95 5.50 2.05
CA SER A 2 12.23 5.48 0.59
C SER A 2 11.11 6.17 -0.18
N ILE A 3 11.44 6.90 -1.26
CA ILE A 3 10.49 7.58 -2.14
C ILE A 3 9.38 6.61 -2.59
N VAL A 4 9.75 5.38 -2.94
CA VAL A 4 8.80 4.33 -3.36
C VAL A 4 7.77 4.03 -2.28
N ARG A 5 8.20 3.85 -1.02
CA ARG A 5 7.31 3.53 0.11
C ARG A 5 6.35 4.67 0.40
N SER A 6 6.84 5.92 0.43
CA SER A 6 6.00 7.10 0.64
C SER A 6 4.93 7.24 -0.44
N THR A 7 5.31 7.05 -1.71
CA THR A 7 4.39 7.10 -2.84
C THR A 7 3.35 5.98 -2.77
N ALA A 8 3.77 4.75 -2.46
CA ALA A 8 2.85 3.63 -2.29
C ALA A 8 1.84 3.88 -1.15
N ILE A 9 2.26 4.42 -0.01
CA ILE A 9 1.35 4.78 1.10
C ILE A 9 0.28 5.78 0.65
N ALA A 10 0.63 6.77 -0.17
CA ALA A 10 -0.34 7.70 -0.73
C ALA A 10 -1.37 6.98 -1.62
N PHE A 11 -0.92 6.01 -2.44
CA PHE A 11 -1.82 5.16 -3.22
C PHE A 11 -2.67 4.23 -2.35
N MET A 12 -2.16 3.70 -1.24
CA MET A 12 -2.93 2.85 -0.31
C MET A 12 -4.16 3.58 0.22
N ARG A 13 -4.03 4.85 0.61
CA ARG A 13 -5.17 5.67 1.07
C ARG A 13 -6.26 5.81 0.01
N LYS A 14 -5.85 5.98 -1.25
CA LYS A 14 -6.78 6.05 -2.39
C LYS A 14 -7.43 4.69 -2.66
N ALA A 15 -6.62 3.63 -2.70
CA ALA A 15 -7.04 2.25 -2.90
C ALA A 15 -8.08 1.82 -1.86
N PHE A 16 -7.86 2.20 -0.59
CA PHE A 16 -8.78 1.94 0.49
C PHE A 16 -10.13 2.65 0.30
N ARG A 17 -10.13 3.94 -0.04
CA ARG A 17 -11.37 4.69 -0.34
C ARG A 17 -12.17 4.09 -1.49
N THR A 18 -11.50 3.42 -2.43
CA THR A 18 -12.13 2.74 -3.57
C THR A 18 -12.49 1.27 -3.29
N GLY A 19 -12.30 0.77 -2.07
CA GLY A 19 -12.59 -0.62 -1.70
C GLY A 19 -11.67 -1.65 -2.36
N GLN A 20 -10.47 -1.25 -2.81
CA GLN A 20 -9.53 -2.15 -3.46
C GLN A 20 -8.92 -3.12 -2.45
N SER A 21 -8.85 -4.40 -2.81
CA SER A 21 -8.21 -5.43 -1.98
C SER A 21 -6.69 -5.28 -1.95
N VAL A 22 -6.05 -5.71 -0.86
CA VAL A 22 -4.59 -5.60 -0.69
C VAL A 22 -3.81 -6.38 -1.76
N SER A 23 -4.37 -7.50 -2.22
CA SER A 23 -3.76 -8.34 -3.27
C SER A 23 -3.79 -7.63 -4.63
N ALA A 24 -4.91 -7.00 -4.99
CA ALA A 24 -5.02 -6.20 -6.20
C ALA A 24 -4.13 -4.96 -6.14
N PHE A 25 -4.08 -4.28 -4.99
CA PHE A 25 -3.17 -3.15 -4.76
C PHE A 25 -1.70 -3.57 -4.92
N ARG A 26 -1.29 -4.72 -4.36
CA ARG A 26 0.06 -5.26 -4.51
C ARG A 26 0.43 -5.49 -5.97
N GLU A 27 -0.50 -6.01 -6.76
CA GLU A 27 -0.27 -6.24 -8.18
C GLU A 27 -0.13 -4.92 -8.94
N ASP A 28 -0.98 -3.94 -8.65
CA ASP A 28 -0.91 -2.60 -9.22
C ASP A 28 0.43 -1.90 -8.89
N MET A 29 0.90 -1.98 -7.65
CA MET A 29 2.21 -1.45 -7.24
C MET A 29 3.37 -2.18 -7.92
N ARG A 30 3.26 -3.49 -8.14
CA ARG A 30 4.26 -4.25 -8.92
C ARG A 30 4.31 -3.77 -10.37
N ARG A 31 3.17 -3.59 -11.01
CA ARG A 31 3.08 -3.07 -12.40
C ARG A 31 3.63 -1.65 -12.52
N LYS A 32 3.43 -0.82 -11.50
CA LYS A 32 3.92 0.58 -11.46
C LYS A 32 5.40 0.73 -11.06
N GLY A 33 6.09 -0.35 -10.72
CA GLY A 33 7.45 -0.28 -10.16
C GLY A 33 7.51 0.35 -8.75
N LEU A 34 6.37 0.48 -8.08
CA LEU A 34 6.22 1.04 -6.73
C LEU A 34 6.10 -0.04 -5.65
N SER A 35 6.51 -1.26 -5.97
CA SER A 35 6.49 -2.38 -5.03
C SER A 35 7.75 -2.38 -4.15
N TYR A 36 7.58 -2.79 -2.90
CA TYR A 36 8.67 -3.05 -1.96
C TYR A 36 8.37 -4.34 -1.19
N ARG A 37 9.19 -4.65 -0.17
CA ARG A 37 9.07 -5.88 0.62
C ARG A 37 7.62 -6.07 1.10
N TRP A 38 7.03 -7.20 0.73
CA TRP A 38 5.61 -7.48 0.96
C TRP A 38 5.21 -7.38 2.44
N THR A 39 6.03 -7.90 3.35
CA THR A 39 5.76 -7.84 4.79
C THR A 39 5.63 -6.40 5.27
N THR A 40 6.53 -5.51 4.84
CA THR A 40 6.45 -4.08 5.15
C THR A 40 5.22 -3.44 4.53
N MET A 41 4.91 -3.77 3.28
CA MET A 41 3.74 -3.21 2.58
C MET A 41 2.42 -3.64 3.21
N LEU A 42 2.36 -4.88 3.73
CA LEU A 42 1.21 -5.38 4.46
C LEU A 42 1.07 -4.69 5.83
N SER A 43 2.17 -4.44 6.53
CA SER A 43 2.17 -3.62 7.76
C SER A 43 1.66 -2.20 7.48
N ASP A 44 2.20 -1.54 6.46
CA ASP A 44 1.77 -0.19 6.06
C ASP A 44 0.29 -0.17 5.64
N TRP A 45 -0.18 -1.20 4.93
CA TRP A 45 -1.59 -1.34 4.59
C TRP A 45 -2.48 -1.43 5.83
N ARG A 46 -2.10 -2.24 6.82
CA ARG A 46 -2.85 -2.36 8.09
C ARG A 46 -2.86 -1.04 8.87
N SER A 47 -1.72 -0.34 8.92
CA SER A 47 -1.63 0.98 9.57
C SER A 47 -2.43 2.06 8.86
N VAL A 48 -2.40 2.11 7.52
CA VAL A 48 -3.21 3.07 6.72
C VAL A 48 -4.70 2.84 6.93
N ASN A 49 -5.11 1.60 7.15
CA ASN A 49 -6.50 1.22 7.35
C ASN A 49 -7.04 1.54 8.76
N GLN A 50 -6.27 2.19 9.63
CA GLN A 50 -6.64 2.45 11.03
C GLN A 50 -7.08 1.18 11.79
N LEU A 51 -6.50 0.00 11.46
CA LEU A 51 -6.63 -1.16 12.34
C LEU A 51 -5.82 -1.00 13.65
N GLU A 52 -4.96 0.02 13.72
CA GLU A 52 -4.32 0.47 14.96
C GLU A 52 -4.58 1.98 15.10
N ALA A 53 -5.44 2.32 16.07
CA ALA A 53 -5.61 3.64 16.66
C ALA A 53 -5.43 3.48 18.18
#